data_AF-A0AAW0SBG8-F1
#
_entry.id   AF-A0AAW0SBG8-F1
#
_cell.length_a   1.000
_cell.length_b   1.000
_cell.length_c   1.000
_cell.angle_alpha   90.00
_cell.angle_beta   90.00
_cell.angle_gamma   90.00
#
_symmetry.space_group_name_H-M   'P 1'
#
loop_
_entity.id
_entity.type
_entity.pdbx_description
1 polymer ?
#
loop_
_entity_poly.entity_id
_entity_poly.type
_entity_poly.pdbx_seq_one_letter_code
_entity_poly.pdbx_strand_id
1 'polypeptide(L)'
;MTIDSGAERTIVQRRLARNIPAGTAVGECVEVQRAEAPPQGERAAEGAPLPSFLEDLATRSAVNLTEAQTELVCDTLGRYADVFSQSASDLGRTSLVKHTINTGTHAPVKSPPRRIAPARREEMQRAVNDLATGRPPDVDLPTVTSGFAAALQERFAE
;
A
#
# COMPACT_ATOMS: atom_id res chain seq x y z
N MET A 1 -40.09 -8.11 -52.07
CA MET A 1 -39.83 -8.11 -50.63
C MET A 1 -39.13 -9.42 -50.31
N THR A 2 -37.80 -9.41 -50.27
CA THR A 2 -37.00 -10.55 -49.85
C THR A 2 -35.91 -9.97 -48.98
N ILE A 3 -35.96 -10.28 -47.69
CA ILE A 3 -35.08 -9.76 -46.65
C ILE A 3 -34.03 -10.85 -46.44
N ASP A 4 -32.87 -10.72 -47.08
CA ASP A 4 -31.76 -11.63 -46.81
C ASP A 4 -30.96 -11.12 -45.61
N SER A 5 -31.22 -11.84 -44.53
CA SER A 5 -30.47 -12.01 -43.29
C SER A 5 -28.95 -12.08 -43.47
N GLY A 6 -28.24 -11.30 -42.65
CA GLY A 6 -27.19 -11.84 -41.80
C GLY A 6 -25.80 -11.99 -42.40
N ALA A 7 -24.95 -11.00 -42.14
CA ALA A 7 -23.54 -11.23 -41.81
C ALA A 7 -22.97 -9.98 -41.15
N GLU A 8 -23.30 -9.76 -39.87
CA GLU A 8 -22.53 -8.87 -39.02
C GLU A 8 -21.11 -9.42 -38.89
N ARG A 9 -20.23 -8.95 -39.76
CA ARG A 9 -18.79 -9.20 -39.67
C ARG A 9 -18.27 -8.41 -38.48
N THR A 10 -18.32 -9.02 -37.30
CA THR A 10 -17.64 -8.52 -36.11
C THR A 10 -16.13 -8.51 -36.38
N ILE A 11 -15.61 -7.36 -36.78
CA ILE A 11 -14.18 -7.13 -36.93
C ILE A 11 -13.61 -7.08 -35.51
N VAL A 12 -13.21 -8.24 -35.00
CA VAL A 12 -12.36 -8.32 -33.81
C VAL A 12 -10.97 -7.83 -34.22
N GLN A 13 -10.78 -6.50 -34.26
CA GLN A 13 -9.46 -5.91 -34.43
C GLN A 13 -8.60 -6.33 -33.24
N ARG A 14 -7.74 -7.33 -33.45
CA ARG A 14 -6.60 -7.62 -32.57
C ARG A 14 -5.76 -6.33 -32.49
N ARG A 15 -5.93 -5.54 -31.43
CA ARG A 15 -4.93 -4.53 -31.06
C ARG A 15 -3.69 -5.28 -30.62
N LEU A 16 -2.70 -5.35 -31.49
CA LEU A 16 -1.32 -5.70 -31.15
C LEU A 16 -0.89 -4.87 -29.94
N ALA A 17 -0.30 -5.52 -28.94
CA ALA A 17 0.29 -4.84 -27.80
C ALA A 17 1.28 -3.80 -28.33
N ARG A 18 1.02 -2.52 -28.04
CA ARG A 18 1.98 -1.44 -28.34
C ARG A 18 3.11 -1.56 -27.33
N ASN A 19 4.12 -2.35 -27.67
CA ASN A 19 5.38 -2.36 -26.92
C ASN A 19 5.99 -0.97 -27.04
N ILE A 20 6.28 -0.34 -25.90
CA ILE A 20 6.99 0.94 -25.86
C ILE A 20 8.48 0.62 -26.09
N PRO A 21 9.08 1.04 -27.22
CA PRO A 21 10.48 0.73 -27.49
C PRO A 21 11.39 1.43 -26.48
N ALA A 22 12.56 0.83 -26.23
CA ALA A 22 13.58 1.42 -25.38
C ALA A 22 13.95 2.82 -25.89
N GLY A 23 14.08 3.78 -24.98
CA GLY A 23 14.37 5.18 -25.31
C GLY A 23 13.12 6.05 -25.58
N THR A 24 11.91 5.52 -25.49
CA THR A 24 10.70 6.34 -25.56
C THR A 24 10.54 7.15 -24.27
N ALA A 25 10.52 8.49 -24.36
CA ALA A 25 10.19 9.35 -23.24
C ALA A 25 8.72 9.14 -22.82
N VAL A 26 8.50 8.75 -21.56
CA VAL A 26 7.16 8.41 -21.03
C VAL A 26 6.54 9.57 -20.22
N GLY A 27 7.33 10.59 -19.91
CA GLY A 27 6.87 11.78 -19.20
C GLY A 27 7.99 12.79 -19.00
N GLU A 28 7.61 13.98 -18.56
CA GLU A 28 8.52 15.05 -18.16
C GLU A 28 8.53 15.17 -16.63
N CYS A 29 9.70 15.40 -16.04
CA CYS A 29 9.80 15.74 -14.63
C CYS A 29 9.41 17.20 -14.44
N VAL A 30 8.52 17.46 -13.48
CA VAL A 30 8.09 18.81 -13.12
C VAL A 30 8.45 19.06 -11.67
N GLU A 31 8.85 20.28 -11.33
CA GLU A 31 9.11 20.67 -9.96
C GLU A 31 7.85 20.52 -9.09
N VAL A 32 8.05 20.00 -7.88
CA VAL A 32 6.97 19.79 -6.92
C VAL A 32 6.71 21.05 -6.13
N GLN A 33 5.44 21.46 -6.02
CA GLN A 33 5.03 22.56 -5.16
C GLN A 33 5.09 22.10 -3.70
N ARG A 34 5.73 22.89 -2.84
CA ARG A 34 5.67 22.69 -1.38
C ARG A 34 4.33 23.18 -0.87
N ALA A 35 3.54 22.27 -0.32
CA ALA A 35 2.38 22.60 0.47
C ALA A 35 2.75 22.48 1.95
N GLU A 36 2.58 23.57 2.69
CA GLU A 36 2.77 23.56 4.13
C GLU A 36 1.45 23.20 4.79
N ALA A 37 1.50 22.25 5.71
CA ALA A 37 0.39 22.05 6.62
C ALA A 37 0.28 23.31 7.51
N PRO A 38 -0.94 23.76 7.88
CA PRO A 38 -1.05 24.68 9.01
C PRO A 38 -0.32 24.07 10.21
N PRO A 39 0.28 24.89 11.09
CA PRO A 39 1.04 24.37 12.23
C PRO A 39 0.14 23.42 13.03
N GLN A 40 0.38 22.12 12.88
CA GLN A 40 -0.27 21.07 13.67
C GLN A 40 0.47 21.00 15.01
N GLY A 41 0.46 22.12 15.72
CA GLY A 41 0.91 22.22 17.10
C GLY A 41 -0.32 22.42 17.96
N GLU A 42 -0.39 21.70 19.08
CA GLU A 42 -1.39 21.84 20.13
C GLU A 42 -2.74 21.13 19.88
N ARG A 43 -2.71 19.79 19.68
CA ARG A 43 -3.92 18.96 19.82
C ARG A 43 -3.92 18.02 21.02
N ALA A 44 -2.87 18.04 21.83
CA ALA A 44 -2.90 17.46 23.16
C ALA A 44 -3.22 18.58 24.16
N ALA A 45 -4.25 18.39 24.98
CA ALA A 45 -4.38 19.14 26.22
C ALA A 45 -3.12 18.83 27.06
N GLU A 46 -2.40 19.86 27.45
CA GLU A 46 -1.27 19.79 28.37
C GLU A 46 -1.69 18.95 29.60
N GLY A 47 -1.04 17.79 29.82
CA GLY A 47 -1.37 16.86 30.91
C GLY A 47 -2.33 15.71 30.57
N ALA A 48 -2.71 15.49 29.31
CA ALA A 48 -3.41 14.27 28.92
C ALA A 48 -2.49 13.02 29.04
N PRO A 49 -3.00 11.88 29.50
CA PRO A 49 -2.22 10.64 29.58
C PRO A 49 -1.77 10.19 28.18
N LEU A 50 -0.54 9.67 28.11
CA LEU A 50 0.06 9.18 26.86
C LEU A 50 -0.84 8.09 26.23
N PRO A 51 -1.11 8.15 24.92
CA PRO A 51 -1.84 7.08 24.23
C PRO A 51 -1.15 5.72 24.36
N SER A 52 -1.94 4.65 24.54
CA SER A 52 -1.42 3.30 24.82
C SER A 52 -0.49 2.75 23.74
N PHE A 53 -0.71 3.09 22.48
CA PHE A 53 0.15 2.65 21.37
C PHE A 53 1.55 3.28 21.38
N LEU A 54 1.76 4.34 22.17
CA LEU A 54 3.05 5.02 22.34
C LEU A 54 3.78 4.61 23.62
N GLU A 55 3.15 3.88 24.54
CA GLU A 55 3.76 3.47 25.82
C GLU A 55 5.03 2.63 25.61
N ASP A 56 4.99 1.68 24.66
CA ASP A 56 6.15 0.86 24.32
C ASP A 56 7.30 1.72 23.76
N LEU A 57 6.97 2.68 22.89
CA LEU A 57 7.97 3.59 22.32
C LEU A 57 8.58 4.50 23.40
N ALA A 58 7.76 5.04 24.31
CA ALA A 58 8.22 5.84 25.43
C ALA A 58 9.15 5.03 26.36
N THR A 59 8.75 3.80 26.69
CA THR A 59 9.54 2.89 27.55
C THR A 59 10.90 2.58 26.95
N ARG A 60 10.94 2.22 25.66
CA ARG A 60 12.20 1.93 24.95
C ARG A 60 13.10 3.16 24.81
N SER A 61 12.51 4.35 24.70
CA SER A 61 13.25 5.60 24.58
C SER A 61 13.79 6.12 25.92
N ALA A 62 13.18 5.72 27.04
CA ALA A 62 13.51 6.23 28.38
C ALA A 62 14.62 5.47 29.13
N VAL A 63 15.17 4.37 28.58
CA VAL A 63 16.09 3.44 29.28
C VAL A 63 17.31 4.11 29.92
N ASN A 64 17.85 5.17 29.33
CA ASN A 64 19.04 5.88 29.82
C ASN A 64 18.77 7.38 30.09
N LEU A 65 17.53 7.74 30.40
CA LEU A 65 17.13 9.12 30.64
C LEU A 65 16.90 9.40 32.13
N THR A 66 17.06 10.66 32.53
CA THR A 66 16.62 11.11 33.85
C THR A 66 15.09 11.21 33.91
N GLU A 67 14.54 11.31 35.12
CA GLU A 67 13.08 11.45 35.33
C GLU A 67 12.52 12.67 34.57
N ALA A 68 13.17 13.83 34.70
CA ALA A 68 12.78 15.04 33.98
C ALA A 68 12.88 14.91 32.45
N GLN A 69 13.87 14.14 31.94
CA GLN A 69 13.99 13.88 30.50
C GLN A 69 12.91 12.91 30.01
N THR A 70 12.53 11.95 30.85
CA THR A 70 11.48 10.98 30.55
C THR A 70 10.12 11.68 30.44
N GLU A 71 9.84 12.61 31.36
CA GLU A 71 8.64 13.46 31.28
C GLU A 71 8.60 14.28 29.98
N LEU A 72 9.73 14.89 29.59
CA LEU A 72 9.82 15.65 28.35
C LEU A 72 9.57 14.78 27.10
N VAL A 73 10.05 13.53 27.12
CA VAL A 73 9.79 12.57 26.04
C VAL A 73 8.30 12.22 25.98
N CYS A 74 7.67 11.92 27.12
CA CYS A 74 6.25 11.62 27.17
C CYS A 74 5.40 12.80 26.67
N ASP A 75 5.71 14.03 27.07
CA ASP A 75 5.02 15.24 26.60
C ASP A 75 5.20 15.43 25.08
N THR A 76 6.42 15.23 24.58
CA THR A 76 6.72 15.35 23.14
C THR A 76 5.97 14.29 22.31
N LEU A 77 5.95 13.04 22.77
CA LEU A 77 5.24 11.94 22.11
C LEU A 77 3.73 12.15 22.14
N GLY A 78 3.18 12.65 23.26
CA GLY A 78 1.77 13.02 23.36
C GLY A 78 1.40 14.17 22.42
N ARG A 79 2.25 15.19 22.34
CA ARG A 79 2.03 16.37 21.46
C ARG A 79 1.96 16.02 19.98
N TYR A 80 2.78 15.07 19.54
CA TYR A 80 2.87 14.63 18.15
C TYR A 80 2.32 13.21 17.94
N ALA A 81 1.36 12.80 18.77
CA ALA A 81 0.81 11.44 18.71
C ALA A 81 0.17 11.11 17.36
N ASP A 82 -0.34 12.12 16.63
CA ASP A 82 -0.95 11.99 15.31
C ASP A 82 0.06 11.70 14.18
N VAL A 83 1.35 11.92 14.42
CA VAL A 83 2.43 11.60 13.46
C VAL A 83 2.73 10.10 13.44
N PHE A 84 2.46 9.41 14.54
CA PHE A 84 2.76 7.99 14.69
C PHE A 84 1.58 7.13 14.26
N SER A 85 1.86 6.11 13.45
CA SER A 85 0.89 5.10 13.05
C SER A 85 0.49 4.25 14.26
N GLN A 86 -0.80 4.17 14.58
CA GLN A 86 -1.31 3.34 15.69
C GLN A 86 -1.20 1.84 15.40
N SER A 87 -1.32 1.48 14.12
CA SER A 87 -1.24 0.10 13.63
C SER A 87 -0.85 0.08 12.16
N ALA A 88 -0.58 -1.10 11.59
CA ALA A 88 -0.32 -1.22 10.16
C ALA A 88 -1.57 -0.89 9.28
N SER A 89 -2.77 -0.88 9.87
CA SER A 89 -4.03 -0.40 9.23
C SER A 89 -4.19 1.12 9.25
N ASP A 90 -3.38 1.85 10.02
CA ASP A 90 -3.53 3.29 10.20
C ASP A 90 -2.92 4.03 8.99
N LEU A 91 -3.61 3.90 7.85
CA LEU A 91 -3.22 4.52 6.61
C LEU A 91 -3.56 6.01 6.69
N GLY A 92 -2.53 6.83 6.95
CA GLY A 92 -2.65 8.28 7.00
C GLY A 92 -3.23 8.88 5.71
N ARG A 93 -3.97 9.98 5.85
CA ARG A 93 -4.53 10.73 4.72
C ARG A 93 -4.23 12.22 4.87
N THR A 94 -3.65 12.80 3.82
CA THR A 94 -3.51 14.26 3.69
C THR A 94 -4.57 14.84 2.77
N SER A 95 -5.10 16.01 3.14
CA SER A 95 -5.98 16.84 2.31
C SER A 95 -5.27 18.03 1.68
N LEU A 96 -3.97 18.23 1.98
CA LEU A 96 -3.19 19.40 1.58
C LEU A 96 -3.00 19.49 0.07
N VAL A 97 -2.75 18.36 -0.58
CA VAL A 97 -2.50 18.28 -2.02
C VAL A 97 -3.37 17.18 -2.61
N LYS A 98 -4.03 17.49 -3.74
CA LYS A 98 -4.68 16.49 -4.59
C LYS A 98 -3.91 16.37 -5.88
N HIS A 99 -3.26 15.22 -6.09
CA HIS A 99 -2.56 14.95 -7.34
C HIS A 99 -3.54 14.63 -8.46
N THR A 100 -3.38 15.28 -9.60
CA THR A 100 -4.12 14.98 -10.83
C THR A 100 -3.17 14.28 -11.79
N ILE A 101 -3.56 13.12 -12.30
CA ILE A 101 -2.81 12.40 -13.33
C ILE A 101 -3.20 13.02 -14.68
N ASN A 102 -2.27 13.74 -15.33
CA ASN A 102 -2.51 14.31 -16.64
C ASN A 102 -2.36 13.25 -17.74
N THR A 103 -3.48 12.71 -18.22
CA THR A 103 -3.51 11.73 -19.32
C THR A 103 -3.57 12.38 -20.71
N GLY A 104 -3.57 13.72 -20.81
CA GLY A 104 -3.67 14.45 -22.07
C GLY A 104 -4.87 14.01 -22.92
N THR A 105 -4.64 13.77 -24.21
CA THR A 105 -5.65 13.28 -25.16
C THR A 105 -5.64 11.75 -25.34
N HIS A 106 -4.95 11.01 -24.46
CA HIS A 106 -4.82 9.56 -24.61
C HIS A 106 -6.10 8.84 -24.17
N ALA A 107 -6.58 7.94 -25.02
CA ALA A 107 -7.75 7.11 -24.69
C ALA A 107 -7.39 6.04 -23.64
N PRO A 108 -8.35 5.62 -22.79
CA PRO A 108 -8.14 4.55 -21.81
C PRO A 108 -7.62 3.26 -22.44
N VAL A 109 -6.67 2.61 -21.75
CA VAL A 109 -6.07 1.34 -22.18
C VAL A 109 -6.74 0.19 -21.44
N LYS A 110 -7.41 -0.70 -22.16
CA LYS A 110 -7.99 -1.94 -21.62
C LYS A 110 -6.99 -3.09 -21.75
N SER A 111 -6.57 -3.65 -20.63
CA SER A 111 -5.75 -4.87 -20.58
C SER A 111 -6.59 -6.03 -20.02
N PRO A 112 -6.58 -7.22 -20.65
CA PRO A 112 -7.29 -8.37 -20.11
C PRO A 112 -6.64 -8.82 -18.78
N PRO A 113 -7.43 -9.29 -17.79
CA PRO A 113 -6.88 -9.85 -16.56
C PRO A 113 -5.92 -11.00 -16.85
N ARG A 114 -4.77 -11.02 -16.15
CA ARG A 114 -3.79 -12.10 -16.27
C ARG A 114 -4.25 -13.31 -15.46
N ARG A 115 -4.00 -14.52 -15.97
CA ARG A 115 -4.34 -15.76 -15.25
C ARG A 115 -3.47 -15.92 -14.01
N ILE A 116 -4.10 -16.32 -12.91
CA ILE A 116 -3.44 -16.53 -11.62
C ILE A 116 -3.50 -18.02 -11.28
N ALA A 117 -2.35 -18.56 -10.89
CA ALA A 117 -2.20 -19.94 -10.45
C ALA A 117 -3.17 -20.23 -9.28
N PRO A 118 -3.85 -21.39 -9.24
CA PRO A 118 -4.83 -21.70 -8.20
C PRO A 118 -4.30 -21.46 -6.77
N ALA A 119 -3.05 -21.86 -6.50
CA ALA A 119 -2.41 -21.70 -5.19
C ALA A 119 -2.27 -20.24 -4.71
N ARG A 120 -2.28 -19.24 -5.60
CA ARG A 120 -2.16 -17.82 -5.25
C ARG A 120 -3.48 -17.05 -5.25
N ARG A 121 -4.59 -17.70 -5.61
CA ARG A 121 -5.88 -17.02 -5.72
C ARG A 121 -6.41 -16.57 -4.36
N GLU A 122 -6.23 -17.39 -3.34
CA GLU A 122 -6.69 -17.08 -1.98
C GLU A 122 -5.93 -15.89 -1.40
N GLU A 123 -4.61 -15.88 -1.51
CA GLU A 123 -3.75 -14.79 -1.06
C GLU A 123 -4.07 -13.47 -1.79
N MET A 124 -4.22 -13.51 -3.12
CA MET A 124 -4.63 -12.32 -3.87
C MET A 124 -5.99 -11.81 -3.38
N GLN A 125 -6.97 -12.69 -3.19
CA GLN A 125 -8.30 -12.27 -2.77
C GLN A 125 -8.27 -11.65 -1.37
N ARG A 126 -7.46 -12.19 -0.46
CA ARG A 126 -7.22 -11.60 0.87
C ARG A 126 -6.64 -10.19 0.73
N ALA A 127 -5.55 -10.03 -0.01
CA ALA A 127 -4.91 -8.71 -0.19
C ALA A 127 -5.85 -7.65 -0.80
N VAL A 128 -6.72 -8.05 -1.74
CA VAL A 128 -7.73 -7.14 -2.32
C VAL A 128 -8.79 -6.76 -1.28
N ASN A 129 -9.25 -7.72 -0.48
CA ASN A 129 -10.23 -7.47 0.58
C ASN A 129 -9.64 -6.58 1.68
N ASP A 130 -8.39 -6.80 2.04
CA ASP A 130 -7.63 -6.02 3.02
C ASP A 130 -7.55 -4.55 2.57
N LEU A 131 -7.16 -4.31 1.32
CA LEU A 131 -7.14 -2.96 0.74
C LEU A 131 -8.53 -2.32 0.69
N ALA A 132 -9.56 -3.09 0.35
CA ALA A 132 -10.94 -2.57 0.28
C ALA A 132 -11.51 -2.21 1.66
N THR A 133 -11.05 -2.89 2.72
CA THR A 133 -11.52 -2.72 4.09
C THR A 133 -10.60 -1.85 4.95
N GLY A 134 -9.39 -1.55 4.48
CA GLY A 134 -8.37 -0.78 5.21
C GLY A 134 -7.58 -1.59 6.25
N ARG A 135 -7.67 -2.93 6.21
CA ARG A 135 -6.88 -3.84 7.06
C ARG A 135 -5.51 -4.07 6.41
N PRO A 136 -4.39 -4.17 7.14
CA PRO A 136 -3.11 -4.54 6.54
C PRO A 136 -3.10 -6.05 6.24
N PRO A 137 -2.36 -6.49 5.21
CA PRO A 137 -2.12 -7.92 5.02
C PRO A 137 -1.44 -8.46 6.27
N ASP A 138 -2.04 -9.45 6.92
CA ASP A 138 -1.48 -10.10 8.11
C ASP A 138 -0.01 -10.49 7.81
N VAL A 139 0.91 -9.91 8.59
CA VAL A 139 2.36 -9.97 8.38
C VAL A 139 2.90 -11.32 8.85
N ASP A 140 2.36 -12.42 8.34
CA ASP A 140 2.87 -13.79 8.53
C ASP A 140 2.29 -14.68 7.42
N LEU A 141 2.71 -14.46 6.18
CA LEU A 141 2.57 -15.49 5.17
C LEU A 141 3.66 -16.54 5.44
N PRO A 142 3.33 -17.78 5.88
CA PRO A 142 4.30 -18.84 5.81
C PRO A 142 4.67 -18.97 4.34
N THR A 143 5.95 -18.76 4.02
CA THR A 143 6.50 -19.12 2.72
C THR A 143 6.03 -20.54 2.46
N VAL A 144 5.16 -20.73 1.46
CA VAL A 144 4.76 -22.06 1.02
C VAL A 144 6.00 -22.65 0.36
N THR A 145 6.95 -23.12 1.16
CA THR A 145 7.85 -24.19 0.75
C THR A 145 6.93 -25.35 0.44
N SER A 146 6.66 -25.51 -0.85
CA SER A 146 6.08 -26.73 -1.41
C SER A 146 6.66 -27.92 -0.67
N GLY A 147 5.80 -28.80 -0.14
CA GLY A 147 6.13 -29.98 0.64
C GLY A 147 6.90 -31.06 -0.12
N PHE A 148 8.04 -30.69 -0.70
CA PHE A 148 9.01 -31.55 -1.34
C PHE A 148 10.36 -31.55 -0.59
N ALA A 149 10.64 -30.54 0.25
CA ALA A 149 11.90 -30.46 0.99
C ALA A 149 11.96 -31.40 2.22
N ALA A 150 10.83 -31.64 2.90
CA ALA A 150 10.80 -32.54 4.06
C ALA A 150 10.97 -34.02 3.69
N ALA A 151 10.60 -34.42 2.46
CA ALA A 151 10.69 -35.82 2.02
C ALA A 151 12.10 -36.25 1.58
N LEU A 152 13.05 -35.31 1.46
CA LEU A 152 14.43 -35.61 1.03
C LEU A 152 15.39 -35.78 2.22
N GLN A 153 14.96 -35.49 3.45
CA GLN A 153 15.82 -35.53 4.63
C GLN A 153 15.79 -36.88 5.37
N GLU A 154 14.80 -37.75 5.10
CA GLU A 154 14.75 -39.11 5.66
C GLU A 154 15.42 -40.18 4.75
N ARG A 155 15.94 -39.79 3.58
CA ARG A 155 16.56 -40.73 2.62
C ARG A 155 18.09 -40.75 2.59
N PHE A 156 18.74 -39.96 3.43
CA PHE A 156 20.21 -39.91 3.57
C PHE A 156 20.68 -40.22 5.00
N ALA A 157 19.88 -40.98 5.75
CA ALA A 157 20.26 -41.55 7.05
C ALA A 157 20.10 -43.07 7.03
N GLU A 158 20.86 -43.74 6.16
CA GLU A 158 21.35 -45.11 6.32
C GLU A 158 22.78 -45.19 5.75
#